data_AF-K4KWC3-F1
#
_entry.id   AF-K4KWC3-F1
#
_cell.length_a   1.000
_cell.length_b   1.000
_cell.length_c   1.000
_cell.angle_alpha   90.00
_cell.angle_beta   90.00
_cell.angle_gamma   90.00
#
_symmetry.space_group_name_H-M   'P 1'
#
loop_
_entity.id
_entity.type
_entity.pdbx_description
1 polymer ?
#
loop_
_entity_poly.entity_id
_entity_poly.type
_entity_poly.pdbx_seq_one_letter_code
_entity_poly.pdbx_strand_id
1 'polypeptide(L)'
;MLSKRLLFPLLLISLSACQAPQNVQQLQQQNKQLESELATARADIAALKSSEANLQGEVRELSRILEVMGTEKTSRVQESTQLRGLMRDFVQSQIDLLKDFLVKGDLLDYVGGELVARKGDAPAKPDMNLLLVDLAHPLPAEGILTGVGAYFNQPGNFRVKVLRRVEGNLFVVWESKLLTVTQAGKQRVGFPVSVGVERGDILAYCFPDQVIVAHDKGTGDTRTYPGDLMLGKSLAVRSLDHERERRAYAIGVYGLLK
;
A
#
# COMPACT_ATOMS: atom_id res chain seq x y z
N MET A 1 -125.52 63.54 -46.59
CA MET A 1 -125.90 62.71 -47.76
C MET A 1 -124.62 62.11 -48.32
N LEU A 2 -124.40 60.80 -48.12
CA LEU A 2 -124.25 59.75 -49.17
C LEU A 2 -123.16 60.06 -50.23
N SER A 3 -122.19 59.23 -50.58
CA SER A 3 -122.08 57.75 -50.52
C SER A 3 -120.70 57.20 -50.95
N LYS A 4 -120.28 56.09 -50.32
CA LYS A 4 -119.58 54.87 -50.83
C LYS A 4 -118.71 54.90 -52.11
N ARG A 5 -117.49 54.32 -52.02
CA ARG A 5 -116.98 53.04 -52.65
C ARG A 5 -115.43 52.98 -52.52
N LEU A 6 -114.81 52.04 -51.78
CA LEU A 6 -114.38 50.65 -52.10
C LEU A 6 -113.28 50.52 -53.17
N LEU A 7 -112.05 50.07 -52.80
CA LEU A 7 -111.20 49.04 -53.47
C LEU A 7 -109.72 49.00 -52.96
N PHE A 8 -109.26 47.81 -52.53
CA PHE A 8 -107.86 47.31 -52.45
C PHE A 8 -107.48 46.69 -53.83
N PRO A 9 -106.21 46.46 -54.28
CA PRO A 9 -105.24 45.56 -53.61
C PRO A 9 -103.69 45.72 -53.83
N LEU A 10 -102.91 45.06 -52.94
CA LEU A 10 -101.64 44.27 -53.08
C LEU A 10 -100.49 44.66 -54.07
N LEU A 11 -99.23 44.83 -53.58
CA LEU A 11 -97.99 44.12 -54.06
C LEU A 11 -96.71 44.44 -53.23
N LEU A 12 -95.79 43.45 -53.19
CA LEU A 12 -94.47 43.32 -52.54
C LEU A 12 -93.43 44.45 -52.77
N ILE A 13 -92.38 44.54 -51.91
CA ILE A 13 -90.94 44.44 -52.30
C ILE A 13 -89.97 44.45 -51.08
N SER A 14 -89.10 43.41 -51.09
CA SER A 14 -87.72 43.24 -50.62
C SER A 14 -87.27 43.42 -49.14
N LEU A 15 -86.85 42.27 -48.60
CA LEU A 15 -85.73 42.06 -47.68
C LEU A 15 -84.49 42.94 -47.98
N SER A 16 -84.05 43.70 -46.98
CA SER A 16 -82.70 44.26 -46.90
C SER A 16 -81.90 43.49 -45.85
N ALA A 17 -81.16 42.48 -46.30
CA ALA A 17 -80.20 41.76 -45.47
C ALA A 17 -78.94 42.62 -45.25
N CYS A 18 -78.48 42.64 -44.00
CA CYS A 18 -77.29 43.31 -43.49
C CYS A 18 -76.03 43.00 -44.31
N GLN A 19 -75.41 44.02 -44.93
CA GLN A 19 -73.98 43.98 -45.25
C GLN A 19 -73.20 44.57 -44.07
N ALA A 20 -72.73 43.70 -43.18
CA ALA A 20 -71.67 44.07 -42.24
C ALA A 20 -70.37 44.29 -43.03
N PRO A 21 -69.54 45.30 -42.71
CA PRO A 21 -68.29 45.54 -43.42
C PRO A 21 -67.35 44.33 -43.26
N GLN A 22 -66.78 43.82 -44.36
CA GLN A 22 -65.88 42.65 -44.39
C GLN A 22 -64.75 42.71 -43.35
N ASN A 23 -64.32 43.92 -42.97
CA ASN A 23 -63.27 44.16 -42.00
C ASN A 23 -63.63 43.68 -40.57
N VAL A 24 -64.91 43.70 -40.20
CA VAL A 24 -65.38 43.32 -38.85
C VAL A 24 -65.40 41.79 -38.68
N GLN A 25 -65.76 41.05 -39.73
CA GLN A 25 -65.73 39.58 -39.70
C GLN A 25 -64.31 39.04 -39.63
N GLN A 26 -63.37 39.64 -40.36
CA GLN A 26 -61.97 39.24 -40.37
C GLN A 26 -61.30 39.48 -39.00
N LEU A 27 -61.59 40.62 -38.36
CA LEU A 27 -61.15 40.92 -36.99
C LEU A 27 -61.78 39.98 -35.94
N GLN A 28 -63.05 39.60 -36.08
CA GLN A 28 -63.67 38.59 -35.22
C GLN A 28 -63.01 37.22 -35.37
N GLN A 29 -62.63 36.85 -36.59
CA GLN A 29 -61.97 35.59 -36.87
C GLN A 29 -60.55 35.55 -36.28
N GLN A 30 -59.81 36.66 -36.40
CA GLN A 30 -58.50 36.83 -35.76
C GLN A 30 -58.58 36.81 -34.24
N ASN A 31 -59.57 37.49 -33.64
CA ASN A 31 -59.76 37.44 -32.18
C ASN A 31 -60.08 36.02 -31.69
N LYS A 32 -60.93 35.27 -32.39
CA LYS A 32 -61.20 33.86 -32.05
C LYS A 32 -59.95 32.98 -32.18
N GLN A 33 -59.12 33.23 -33.20
CA GLN A 33 -57.88 32.50 -33.39
C GLN A 33 -56.86 32.83 -32.28
N LEU A 34 -56.69 34.12 -31.94
CA LEU A 34 -55.84 34.57 -30.85
C LEU A 34 -56.33 34.05 -29.49
N GLU A 35 -57.64 33.99 -29.25
CA GLU A 35 -58.23 33.40 -28.04
C GLU A 35 -57.92 31.89 -27.96
N SER A 36 -58.00 31.19 -29.09
CA SER A 36 -57.63 29.77 -29.17
C SER A 36 -56.15 29.56 -28.91
N GLU A 37 -55.27 30.35 -29.54
CA GLU A 37 -53.82 30.28 -29.34
C GLU A 37 -53.43 30.61 -27.89
N LEU A 38 -54.08 31.60 -27.26
CA LEU A 38 -53.92 31.90 -25.84
C LEU A 38 -54.38 30.75 -24.94
N ALA A 39 -55.48 30.08 -25.29
CA ALA A 39 -55.96 28.93 -24.54
C ALA A 39 -54.98 27.75 -24.65
N THR A 40 -54.45 27.46 -25.83
CA THR A 40 -53.43 26.43 -26.06
C THR A 40 -52.14 26.76 -25.32
N ALA A 41 -51.62 27.99 -25.46
CA ALA A 41 -50.41 28.41 -24.78
C ALA A 41 -50.55 28.36 -23.24
N ARG A 42 -51.73 28.67 -22.70
CA ARG A 42 -52.01 28.52 -21.25
C ARG A 42 -51.99 27.04 -20.81
N ALA A 43 -52.53 26.15 -21.62
CA ALA A 43 -52.49 24.71 -21.34
C ALA A 43 -51.05 24.17 -21.38
N ASP A 44 -50.25 24.59 -22.37
CA ASP A 44 -48.84 24.20 -22.49
C ASP A 44 -48.00 24.76 -21.32
N ILE A 45 -48.22 26.01 -20.91
CA ILE A 45 -47.57 26.59 -19.73
C ILE A 45 -47.93 25.80 -18.46
N ALA A 46 -49.19 25.37 -18.32
CA ALA A 46 -49.61 24.56 -17.18
C ALA A 46 -48.92 23.18 -17.18
N ALA A 47 -48.82 22.54 -18.35
CA ALA A 47 -48.13 21.26 -18.52
C ALA A 47 -46.62 21.38 -18.23
N LEU A 48 -45.97 22.40 -18.78
CA LEU A 48 -44.55 22.68 -18.54
C LEU A 48 -44.26 22.96 -17.07
N LYS A 49 -45.10 23.76 -16.40
CA LYS A 49 -44.98 24.00 -14.94
C LYS A 49 -45.13 22.72 -14.12
N SER A 50 -46.04 21.83 -14.52
CA SER A 50 -46.19 20.53 -13.87
C SER A 50 -44.94 19.67 -14.07
N SER A 51 -44.37 19.67 -15.28
CA SER A 51 -43.16 18.91 -15.57
C SER A 51 -41.94 19.48 -14.84
N GLU A 52 -41.81 20.79 -14.74
CA GLU A 52 -40.76 21.46 -13.97
C GLU A 52 -40.85 21.08 -12.49
N ALA A 53 -42.04 21.08 -11.90
CA ALA A 53 -42.25 20.69 -10.52
C ALA A 53 -41.84 19.23 -10.26
N ASN A 54 -42.16 18.32 -11.19
CA ASN A 54 -41.76 16.91 -11.11
C ASN A 54 -40.23 16.76 -11.21
N LEU A 55 -39.59 17.42 -12.18
CA LEU A 55 -38.13 17.40 -12.34
C LEU A 55 -37.41 17.99 -11.12
N GLN A 56 -37.92 19.07 -10.53
CA GLN A 56 -37.40 19.62 -9.28
C GLN A 56 -37.55 18.64 -8.10
N GLY A 57 -38.57 17.79 -8.12
CA GLY A 57 -38.74 16.69 -7.17
C GLY A 57 -37.65 15.62 -7.37
N GLU A 58 -37.46 15.17 -8.61
CA GLU A 58 -36.44 14.17 -8.96
C GLU A 58 -35.02 14.65 -8.65
N VAL A 59 -34.69 15.92 -8.93
CA VAL A 59 -33.37 16.51 -8.61
C VAL A 59 -33.11 16.51 -7.09
N ARG A 60 -34.13 16.82 -6.29
CA ARG A 60 -34.02 16.78 -4.83
C ARG A 60 -33.79 15.36 -4.32
N GLU A 61 -34.52 14.39 -4.89
CA GLU A 61 -34.36 13.00 -4.52
C GLU A 61 -32.99 12.44 -4.93
N LEU A 62 -32.51 12.76 -6.13
CA LEU A 62 -31.19 12.37 -6.59
C LEU A 62 -30.09 12.96 -5.70
N SER A 63 -30.24 14.23 -5.31
CA SER A 63 -29.30 14.90 -4.40
C SER A 63 -29.23 14.21 -3.03
N ARG A 64 -30.39 13.82 -2.49
CA ARG A 64 -30.50 13.06 -1.24
C ARG A 64 -29.81 11.71 -1.34
N ILE A 65 -30.05 10.97 -2.44
CA ILE A 65 -29.42 9.66 -2.68
C ILE A 65 -27.90 9.80 -2.78
N LEU A 66 -27.40 10.83 -3.48
CA LEU A 66 -25.96 11.07 -3.61
C LEU A 66 -25.28 11.35 -2.27
N GLU A 67 -25.94 12.08 -1.37
CA GLU A 67 -25.43 12.35 -0.02
C GLU A 67 -25.37 11.07 0.84
N VAL A 68 -26.44 10.27 0.83
CA VAL A 68 -26.48 8.98 1.55
C VAL A 68 -25.45 8.02 0.98
N MET A 69 -25.34 7.91 -0.35
CA MET A 69 -24.32 7.08 -0.97
C MET A 69 -22.90 7.55 -0.67
N GLY A 70 -22.67 8.86 -0.62
CA GLY A 70 -21.36 9.44 -0.29
C GLY A 70 -20.93 9.08 1.14
N THR A 71 -21.87 9.21 2.09
CA THR A 71 -21.64 8.84 3.50
C THR A 71 -21.45 7.33 3.67
N GLU A 72 -22.30 6.49 3.06
CA GLU A 72 -22.16 5.03 3.08
C GLU A 72 -20.86 4.56 2.44
N LYS A 73 -20.47 5.12 1.28
CA LYS A 73 -19.22 4.78 0.60
C LYS A 73 -18.02 5.12 1.47
N THR A 74 -18.01 6.31 2.09
CA THR A 74 -16.92 6.73 2.99
C THR A 74 -16.82 5.80 4.19
N SER A 75 -17.97 5.49 4.82
CA SER A 75 -18.05 4.53 5.93
C SER A 75 -17.49 3.15 5.56
N ARG A 76 -17.94 2.58 4.43
CA ARG A 76 -17.45 1.28 3.93
C ARG A 76 -15.97 1.28 3.59
N VAL A 77 -15.44 2.37 3.03
CA VAL A 77 -14.00 2.50 2.73
C VAL A 77 -13.18 2.55 4.01
N GLN A 78 -13.65 3.29 5.02
CA GLN A 78 -12.97 3.37 6.32
C GLN A 78 -12.97 2.00 7.03
N GLU A 79 -14.11 1.33 7.09
CA GLU A 79 -14.23 -0.01 7.67
C GLU A 79 -13.34 -1.02 6.93
N SER A 80 -13.38 -1.03 5.59
CA SER A 80 -12.53 -1.94 4.80
C SER A 80 -11.03 -1.69 5.03
N THR A 81 -10.64 -0.42 5.17
CA THR A 81 -9.23 -0.06 5.46
C THR A 81 -8.81 -0.54 6.83
N GLN A 82 -9.66 -0.36 7.84
CA GLN A 82 -9.41 -0.84 9.20
C GLN A 82 -9.32 -2.37 9.25
N LEU A 83 -10.27 -3.08 8.63
CA LEU A 83 -10.28 -4.54 8.58
C LEU A 83 -9.02 -5.10 7.89
N ARG A 84 -8.57 -4.48 6.79
CA ARG A 84 -7.31 -4.84 6.12
C ARG A 84 -6.10 -4.64 7.02
N GLY A 85 -6.09 -3.57 7.83
CA GLY A 85 -5.05 -3.33 8.83
C GLY A 85 -5.00 -4.45 9.85
N LEU A 86 -6.14 -4.74 10.49
CA LEU A 86 -6.27 -5.83 11.47
C LEU A 86 -5.86 -7.19 10.89
N MET A 87 -6.27 -7.49 9.66
CA MET A 87 -5.91 -8.74 9.00
C MET A 87 -4.40 -8.82 8.73
N ARG A 88 -3.75 -7.72 8.33
CA ARG A 88 -2.30 -7.67 8.15
C ARG A 88 -1.58 -7.92 9.47
N ASP A 89 -2.00 -7.26 10.54
CA ASP A 89 -1.38 -7.40 11.86
C ASP A 89 -1.56 -8.82 12.39
N PHE A 90 -2.75 -9.40 12.22
CA PHE A 90 -3.01 -10.79 12.57
C PHE A 90 -2.10 -11.75 11.79
N VAL A 91 -2.02 -11.63 10.46
CA VAL A 91 -1.15 -12.48 9.62
C VAL A 91 0.31 -12.33 10.03
N GLN A 92 0.77 -11.09 10.28
CA GLN A 92 2.13 -10.84 10.75
C GLN A 92 2.40 -11.55 12.08
N SER A 93 1.46 -11.47 13.04
CA SER A 93 1.58 -12.15 14.33
C SER A 93 1.67 -13.68 14.20
N GLN A 94 0.90 -14.27 13.28
CA GLN A 94 0.95 -15.72 13.01
C GLN A 94 2.28 -16.12 12.36
N ILE A 95 2.80 -15.30 11.44
CA ILE A 95 4.12 -15.50 10.83
C ILE A 95 5.22 -15.43 11.90
N ASP A 96 5.17 -14.45 12.79
CA ASP A 96 6.17 -14.28 13.83
C ASP A 96 6.13 -15.44 14.84
N LEU A 97 4.93 -15.91 15.20
CA LEU A 97 4.77 -17.11 16.02
C LEU A 97 5.36 -18.36 15.35
N LEU A 98 5.13 -18.53 14.04
CA LEU A 98 5.70 -19.65 13.30
C LEU A 98 7.23 -19.56 13.21
N LYS A 99 7.78 -18.36 12.99
CA LYS A 99 9.23 -18.12 13.02
C LYS A 99 9.82 -18.49 14.38
N ASP A 100 9.21 -18.05 15.46
CA ASP A 100 9.63 -18.39 16.82
C ASP A 100 9.60 -19.90 17.06
N PHE A 101 8.57 -20.59 16.58
CA PHE A 101 8.49 -22.05 16.64
C PHE A 101 9.64 -22.72 15.88
N LEU A 102 9.92 -22.30 14.64
CA LEU A 102 11.03 -22.85 13.84
C LEU A 102 12.39 -22.61 14.49
N VAL A 103 12.62 -21.42 15.04
CA VAL A 103 13.87 -21.06 15.74
C VAL A 103 14.03 -21.89 17.02
N LYS A 104 12.95 -22.11 17.79
CA LYS A 104 12.99 -22.91 19.03
C LYS A 104 13.06 -24.41 18.78
N GLY A 105 12.41 -24.89 17.71
CA GLY A 105 12.37 -26.30 17.32
C GLY A 105 13.61 -26.82 16.63
N ASP A 106 14.62 -25.96 16.39
CA ASP A 106 15.86 -26.32 15.68
C ASP A 106 15.62 -26.85 14.25
N LEU A 107 14.54 -26.39 13.62
CA LEU A 107 14.13 -26.81 12.28
C LEU A 107 14.71 -25.92 11.17
N LEU A 108 15.66 -25.05 11.52
CA LEU A 108 16.30 -24.11 10.59
C LEU A 108 17.71 -24.60 10.25
N ASP A 109 18.09 -24.43 8.99
CA ASP A 109 19.45 -24.67 8.55
C ASP A 109 20.38 -23.66 9.21
N TYR A 110 21.48 -24.15 9.77
CA TYR A 110 22.52 -23.32 10.36
C TYR A 110 23.73 -23.24 9.43
N VAL A 111 24.20 -22.01 9.19
CA VAL A 111 25.42 -21.75 8.42
C VAL A 111 26.33 -20.82 9.20
N GLY A 112 27.53 -21.29 9.52
CA GLY A 112 28.56 -20.53 10.23
C GLY A 112 29.39 -21.42 11.15
N GLY A 113 30.18 -20.79 12.01
CA GLY A 113 31.08 -21.49 12.92
C GLY A 113 30.35 -22.22 14.05
N GLU A 114 30.98 -23.25 14.61
CA GLU A 114 30.39 -24.01 15.72
C GLU A 114 30.08 -23.12 16.94
N LEU A 115 28.88 -23.28 17.50
CA LEU A 115 28.32 -22.50 18.61
C LEU A 115 28.76 -23.02 19.99
N VAL A 116 30.06 -23.05 20.21
CA VAL A 116 30.70 -23.49 21.45
C VAL A 116 31.38 -22.34 22.18
N ALA A 117 31.51 -22.51 23.50
CA ALA A 117 32.32 -21.61 24.32
C ALA A 117 33.78 -21.72 23.90
N ARG A 118 34.38 -20.61 23.48
CA ARG A 118 35.79 -20.55 23.09
C ARG A 118 36.56 -19.73 24.12
N LYS A 119 37.72 -20.24 24.54
CA LYS A 119 38.65 -19.53 25.43
C LYS A 119 39.51 -18.49 24.70
N GLY A 120 39.27 -18.31 23.40
CA GLY A 120 40.04 -17.44 22.54
C GLY A 120 40.25 -16.04 23.11
N ASP A 121 41.41 -15.47 22.78
CA ASP A 121 41.76 -14.11 23.13
C ASP A 121 40.63 -13.17 22.65
N ALA A 122 39.84 -12.63 23.58
CA ALA A 122 39.15 -11.39 23.30
C ALA A 122 40.25 -10.40 22.87
N PRO A 123 40.09 -9.66 21.76
CA PRO A 123 41.17 -8.84 21.24
C PRO A 123 41.73 -7.97 22.36
N ALA A 124 43.05 -8.01 22.56
CA ALA A 124 43.74 -7.35 23.67
C ALA A 124 43.58 -5.82 23.66
N LYS A 125 43.00 -5.27 22.58
CA LYS A 125 42.40 -3.95 22.51
C LYS A 125 40.92 -4.10 22.19
N PRO A 126 40.04 -3.28 22.80
CA PRO A 126 38.68 -3.12 22.30
C PRO A 126 38.79 -2.49 20.91
N ASP A 127 38.91 -3.33 19.87
CA ASP A 127 38.81 -2.89 18.49
C ASP A 127 37.36 -2.48 18.29
N MET A 128 37.11 -1.19 18.53
CA MET A 128 35.83 -0.56 18.32
C MET A 128 35.57 -0.51 16.81
N ASN A 129 34.33 -0.75 16.41
CA ASN A 129 33.89 -0.73 15.03
C ASN A 129 34.65 -1.72 14.14
N LEU A 130 34.54 -3.02 14.45
CA LEU A 130 35.16 -4.09 13.67
C LEU A 130 34.12 -4.88 12.88
N LEU A 131 34.37 -5.05 11.57
CA LEU A 131 33.61 -5.94 10.72
C LEU A 131 34.33 -7.28 10.60
N LEU A 132 33.66 -8.35 11.01
CA LEU A 132 34.11 -9.73 10.77
C LEU A 132 33.47 -10.22 9.47
N VAL A 133 34.24 -10.84 8.59
CA VAL A 133 33.76 -11.40 7.32
C VAL A 133 34.05 -12.89 7.30
N ASP A 134 33.00 -13.72 7.31
CA ASP A 134 33.13 -15.17 7.35
C ASP A 134 33.25 -15.76 5.93
N LEU A 135 34.48 -15.94 5.46
CA LEU A 135 34.74 -16.55 4.16
C LEU A 135 34.76 -18.09 4.22
N ALA A 136 34.77 -18.67 5.43
CA ALA A 136 34.83 -20.13 5.59
C ALA A 136 33.47 -20.79 5.32
N HIS A 137 32.37 -20.09 5.57
CA HIS A 137 31.02 -20.61 5.44
C HIS A 137 30.17 -19.77 4.47
N PRO A 138 30.49 -19.76 3.16
CA PRO A 138 29.59 -19.20 2.17
C PRO A 138 28.26 -19.97 2.20
N LEU A 139 27.15 -19.28 1.94
CA LEU A 139 25.83 -19.89 1.97
C LEU A 139 25.74 -21.03 0.94
N PRO A 140 25.36 -22.25 1.36
CA PRO A 140 25.41 -23.42 0.49
C PRO A 140 24.32 -23.42 -0.59
N ALA A 141 23.22 -22.71 -0.33
CA ALA A 141 22.00 -22.66 -1.12
C ALA A 141 21.34 -21.27 -1.02
N GLU A 142 20.39 -21.00 -1.90
CA GLU A 142 19.54 -19.81 -1.80
C GLU A 142 18.43 -20.02 -0.76
N GLY A 143 17.86 -18.94 -0.24
CA GLY A 143 16.81 -19.06 0.77
C GLY A 143 16.51 -17.80 1.53
N ILE A 144 15.97 -17.97 2.74
CA ILE A 144 15.58 -16.86 3.61
C ILE A 144 16.27 -17.01 4.96
N LEU A 145 17.07 -16.01 5.34
CA LEU A 145 17.63 -15.93 6.68
C LEU A 145 16.64 -15.31 7.65
N THR A 146 16.54 -15.90 8.83
CA THR A 146 15.57 -15.54 9.87
C THR A 146 16.23 -15.06 11.15
N GLY A 147 17.52 -15.33 11.35
CA GLY A 147 18.23 -14.86 12.53
C GLY A 147 19.70 -15.25 12.56
N VAL A 148 20.31 -15.01 13.72
CA VAL A 148 21.72 -15.28 14.02
C VAL A 148 21.83 -16.12 15.27
N GLY A 149 22.74 -17.09 15.25
CA GLY A 149 23.16 -17.86 16.40
C GLY A 149 24.59 -17.50 16.75
N ALA A 150 24.87 -17.27 18.03
CA ALA A 150 26.25 -17.12 18.47
C ALA A 150 26.44 -17.63 19.91
N TYR A 151 27.69 -17.88 20.28
CA TYR A 151 28.12 -17.97 21.66
C TYR A 151 28.75 -16.64 22.06
N PHE A 152 28.02 -15.82 22.82
CA PHE A 152 28.46 -14.50 23.23
C PHE A 152 29.23 -14.57 24.56
N ASN A 153 30.33 -13.83 24.68
CA ASN A 153 31.09 -13.78 25.93
C ASN A 153 30.55 -12.72 26.89
N GLN A 154 29.81 -11.75 26.37
CA GLN A 154 29.28 -10.61 27.11
C GLN A 154 28.09 -9.98 26.36
N PRO A 155 27.24 -9.20 27.04
CA PRO A 155 26.21 -8.39 26.38
C PRO A 155 26.81 -7.37 25.42
N GLY A 156 26.04 -6.98 24.40
CA GLY A 156 26.48 -5.95 23.45
C GLY A 156 25.59 -5.87 22.22
N ASN A 157 26.01 -5.02 21.28
CA ASN A 157 25.27 -4.76 20.06
C ASN A 157 26.09 -5.15 18.83
N PHE A 158 25.41 -5.59 17.79
CA PHE A 158 26.03 -5.91 16.51
C PHE A 158 25.04 -5.83 15.36
N ARG A 159 25.54 -5.85 14.13
CA ARG A 159 24.75 -5.95 12.90
C ARG A 159 25.22 -7.12 12.07
N VAL A 160 24.30 -7.72 11.33
CA VAL A 160 24.61 -8.74 10.32
C VAL A 160 24.50 -8.11 8.95
N LYS A 161 25.44 -8.43 8.07
CA LYS A 161 25.46 -8.00 6.67
C LYS A 161 25.57 -9.22 5.78
N VAL A 162 24.89 -9.16 4.65
CA VAL A 162 25.02 -10.15 3.57
C VAL A 162 25.87 -9.52 2.48
N LEU A 163 26.94 -10.21 2.12
CA LEU A 163 27.92 -9.79 1.13
C LEU A 163 27.83 -10.70 -0.09
N ARG A 164 27.66 -10.10 -1.27
CA ARG A 164 27.67 -10.83 -2.54
C ARG A 164 29.01 -10.71 -3.24
N ARG A 165 29.54 -11.85 -3.70
CA ARG A 165 30.80 -11.87 -4.45
C ARG A 165 30.57 -11.55 -5.92
N VAL A 166 31.22 -10.51 -6.42
CA VAL A 166 31.22 -10.12 -7.84
C VAL A 166 32.66 -9.79 -8.24
N GLU A 167 33.21 -10.52 -9.20
CA GLU A 167 34.56 -10.30 -9.76
C GLU A 167 35.68 -10.18 -8.69
N GLY A 168 35.58 -10.96 -7.61
CA GLY A 168 36.58 -10.96 -6.52
C GLY A 168 36.40 -9.85 -5.47
N ASN A 169 35.38 -9.01 -5.62
CA ASN A 169 34.95 -8.04 -4.61
C ASN A 169 33.69 -8.53 -3.89
N LEU A 170 33.49 -8.08 -2.65
CA LEU A 170 32.34 -8.35 -1.81
C LEU A 170 31.47 -7.09 -1.72
N PHE A 171 30.22 -7.18 -2.15
CA PHE A 171 29.26 -6.07 -2.12
C PHE A 171 28.24 -6.28 -1.03
N VAL A 172 27.99 -5.26 -0.21
CA VAL A 172 26.91 -5.33 0.79
C VAL A 172 25.57 -5.24 0.07
N VAL A 173 24.81 -6.34 0.05
CA VAL A 173 23.47 -6.41 -0.54
C VAL A 173 22.37 -6.23 0.50
N TRP A 174 22.68 -6.46 1.78
CA TRP A 174 21.74 -6.26 2.88
C TRP A 174 22.47 -6.00 4.20
N GLU A 175 21.79 -5.27 5.09
CA GLU A 175 22.22 -5.00 6.46
C GLU A 175 21.03 -5.11 7.42
N SER A 176 21.24 -5.76 8.57
CA SER A 176 20.24 -5.86 9.63
C SER A 176 20.08 -4.55 10.40
N LYS A 177 18.94 -4.39 11.08
CA LYS A 177 18.86 -3.45 12.21
C LYS A 177 19.89 -3.83 13.28
N LEU A 178 20.21 -2.89 14.16
CA LEU A 178 21.06 -3.14 15.31
C LEU A 178 20.41 -4.23 16.19
N LEU A 179 21.15 -5.33 16.39
CA LEU A 179 20.74 -6.45 17.24
C LEU A 179 21.41 -6.29 18.59
N THR A 180 20.67 -6.59 19.65
CA THR A 180 21.13 -6.48 21.04
C THR A 180 21.13 -7.84 21.71
N VAL A 181 22.24 -8.15 22.37
CA VAL A 181 22.44 -9.33 23.20
C VAL A 181 22.48 -8.88 24.64
N THR A 182 21.61 -9.44 25.49
CA THR A 182 21.43 -8.99 26.87
C THR A 182 22.26 -9.78 27.89
N GLN A 183 22.76 -10.97 27.51
CA GLN A 183 23.50 -11.88 28.40
C GLN A 183 24.66 -12.56 27.66
N ALA A 184 25.60 -13.16 28.40
CA ALA A 184 26.58 -14.09 27.82
C ALA A 184 25.96 -15.48 27.55
N GLY A 185 26.68 -16.34 26.84
CA GLY A 185 26.31 -17.71 26.50
C GLY A 185 25.76 -17.88 25.08
N LYS A 186 25.29 -19.11 24.80
CA LYS A 186 24.66 -19.46 23.51
C LYS A 186 23.31 -18.76 23.39
N GLN A 187 23.14 -17.92 22.37
CA GLN A 187 21.88 -17.24 22.10
C GLN A 187 21.53 -17.28 20.62
N ARG A 188 20.22 -17.21 20.37
CA ARG A 188 19.63 -17.03 19.06
C ARG A 188 18.91 -15.70 19.05
N VAL A 189 19.21 -14.86 18.08
CA VAL A 189 18.57 -13.55 17.90
C VAL A 189 17.88 -13.55 16.54
N GLY A 190 16.56 -13.41 16.54
CA GLY A 190 15.78 -13.31 15.30
C GLY A 190 16.00 -11.97 14.60
N PHE A 191 15.96 -11.97 13.27
CA PHE A 191 15.92 -10.74 12.50
C PHE A 191 14.51 -10.16 12.51
N PRO A 192 14.33 -8.86 12.79
CA PRO A 192 13.02 -8.21 12.67
C PRO A 192 12.46 -8.30 11.24
N VAL A 193 13.35 -8.34 10.24
CA VAL A 193 13.00 -8.50 8.83
C VAL A 193 13.85 -9.63 8.27
N SER A 194 13.19 -10.66 7.75
CA SER A 194 13.86 -11.79 7.09
C SER A 194 14.45 -11.33 5.76
N VAL A 195 15.57 -11.92 5.35
CA VAL A 195 16.31 -11.51 4.15
C VAL A 195 16.47 -12.68 3.20
N GLY A 196 16.19 -12.45 1.92
CA GLY A 196 16.49 -13.39 0.84
C GLY A 196 17.97 -13.40 0.53
N VAL A 197 18.56 -14.58 0.37
CA VAL A 197 19.98 -14.78 0.10
C VAL A 197 20.18 -15.74 -1.06
N GLU A 198 21.30 -15.60 -1.77
CA GLU A 198 21.69 -16.47 -2.87
C GLU A 198 22.82 -17.41 -2.44
N ARG A 199 22.94 -18.53 -3.17
CA ARG A 199 24.05 -19.45 -3.00
C ARG A 199 25.39 -18.72 -3.21
N GLY A 200 26.30 -18.89 -2.27
CA GLY A 200 27.63 -18.28 -2.29
C GLY A 200 27.69 -16.87 -1.69
N ASP A 201 26.55 -16.29 -1.27
CA ASP A 201 26.56 -15.09 -0.45
C ASP A 201 27.32 -15.36 0.87
N ILE A 202 28.05 -14.35 1.34
CA ILE A 202 28.97 -14.39 2.48
C ILE A 202 28.37 -13.56 3.61
N LEU A 203 28.62 -13.99 4.84
CA LEU A 203 28.10 -13.30 6.03
C LEU A 203 29.18 -12.43 6.66
N ALA A 204 28.77 -11.25 7.11
CA ALA A 204 29.62 -10.38 7.88
C ALA A 204 28.92 -9.83 9.11
N TYR A 205 29.69 -9.58 10.16
CA TYR A 205 29.20 -9.20 11.49
C TYR A 205 29.92 -7.93 11.92
N CYS A 206 29.18 -6.83 12.01
CA CYS A 206 29.72 -5.53 12.41
C CYS A 206 29.48 -5.31 13.89
N PHE A 207 30.57 -5.08 14.64
CA PHE A 207 30.55 -4.79 16.06
C PHE A 207 30.95 -3.32 16.28
N PRO A 208 29.98 -2.39 16.42
CA PRO A 208 30.26 -0.96 16.52
C PRO A 208 31.05 -0.60 17.79
N ASP A 209 30.77 -1.27 18.90
CA ASP A 209 31.36 -0.94 20.20
C ASP A 209 32.54 -1.86 20.53
N GLN A 210 32.31 -3.17 20.54
CA GLN A 210 33.31 -4.18 20.85
C GLN A 210 32.90 -5.53 20.28
N VAL A 211 33.87 -6.36 19.92
CA VAL A 211 33.61 -7.74 19.53
C VAL A 211 33.18 -8.56 20.76
N ILE A 212 31.99 -9.13 20.71
CA ILE A 212 31.38 -9.88 21.83
C ILE A 212 31.39 -11.40 21.63
N VAL A 213 32.07 -11.89 20.60
CA VAL A 213 32.19 -13.32 20.26
C VAL A 213 33.66 -13.74 20.25
N ALA A 214 34.01 -14.81 20.96
CA ALA A 214 35.36 -15.37 20.91
C ALA A 214 35.62 -16.13 19.60
N HIS A 215 36.90 -16.28 19.28
CA HIS A 215 37.37 -17.04 18.14
C HIS A 215 38.50 -17.98 18.52
N ASP A 216 38.63 -19.08 17.78
CA ASP A 216 39.85 -19.88 17.79
C ASP A 216 40.72 -19.51 16.59
N LYS A 217 42.03 -19.72 16.69
CA LYS A 217 42.99 -19.50 15.61
C LYS A 217 43.31 -20.84 14.92
N GLY A 218 43.56 -20.81 13.62
CA GLY A 218 44.03 -21.96 12.84
C GLY A 218 42.96 -22.80 12.13
N THR A 219 41.67 -22.62 12.44
CA THR A 219 40.59 -23.51 11.96
C THR A 219 39.57 -22.85 11.02
N GLY A 220 39.56 -21.52 10.89
CA GLY A 220 38.59 -20.78 10.06
C GLY A 220 39.20 -19.93 8.95
N ASP A 221 38.37 -19.11 8.32
CA ASP A 221 38.75 -18.05 7.37
C ASP A 221 37.85 -16.83 7.60
N THR A 222 37.59 -16.51 8.87
CA THR A 222 37.00 -15.23 9.22
C THR A 222 38.10 -14.17 9.22
N ARG A 223 37.92 -13.15 8.38
CA ARG A 223 38.84 -12.02 8.27
C ARG A 223 38.20 -10.76 8.84
N THR A 224 39.01 -9.73 9.08
CA THR A 224 38.50 -8.51 9.71
C THR A 224 38.71 -7.29 8.83
N TYR A 225 37.84 -6.31 8.97
CA TYR A 225 37.98 -5.00 8.37
C TYR A 225 37.77 -3.93 9.44
N PRO A 226 38.69 -2.97 9.61
CA PRO A 226 38.49 -1.86 10.52
C PRO A 226 37.45 -0.90 9.96
N GLY A 227 36.35 -0.73 10.69
CA GLY A 227 35.23 0.12 10.33
C GLY A 227 33.98 -0.64 9.92
N ASP A 228 33.00 0.13 9.44
CA ASP A 228 31.73 -0.37 8.94
C ASP A 228 31.67 -0.27 7.40
N LEU A 229 31.12 -1.29 6.76
CA LEU A 229 30.91 -1.32 5.31
C LEU A 229 29.44 -1.04 4.99
N MET A 230 29.16 0.13 4.43
CA MET A 230 27.79 0.58 4.13
C MET A 230 27.14 -0.22 2.99
N LEU A 231 25.81 -0.27 2.98
CA LEU A 231 25.01 -0.86 1.90
C LEU A 231 25.44 -0.34 0.52
N GLY A 232 25.62 -1.24 -0.45
CA GLY A 232 26.04 -0.91 -1.81
C GLY A 232 27.53 -0.57 -1.97
N LYS A 233 28.33 -0.59 -0.89
CA LYS A 233 29.79 -0.48 -0.98
C LYS A 233 30.42 -1.85 -1.25
N SER A 234 31.57 -1.81 -1.93
CA SER A 234 32.38 -2.99 -2.22
C SER A 234 33.62 -3.04 -1.35
N LEU A 235 34.05 -4.25 -0.99
CA LEU A 235 35.28 -4.52 -0.29
C LEU A 235 36.06 -5.61 -1.03
N ALA A 236 37.33 -5.35 -1.33
CA ALA A 236 38.18 -6.36 -1.95
C ALA A 236 38.57 -7.41 -0.90
N VAL A 237 38.50 -8.70 -1.21
CA VAL A 237 38.86 -9.75 -0.23
C VAL A 237 40.30 -9.61 0.27
N ARG A 238 41.20 -9.12 -0.60
CA ARG A 238 42.61 -8.86 -0.29
C ARG A 238 42.87 -7.69 0.68
N SER A 239 41.88 -6.82 0.91
CA SER A 239 42.00 -5.71 1.86
C SER A 239 41.50 -6.09 3.26
N LEU A 240 41.15 -7.35 3.47
CA LEU A 240 40.79 -7.88 4.78
C LEU A 240 42.03 -8.28 5.55
N ASP A 241 42.10 -7.91 6.82
CA ASP A 241 43.19 -8.25 7.72
C ASP A 241 43.07 -9.67 8.25
N HIS A 242 44.16 -10.15 8.85
CA HIS A 242 44.23 -11.43 9.57
C HIS A 242 44.00 -12.70 8.73
N GLU A 243 44.20 -12.64 7.41
CA GLU A 243 44.13 -13.81 6.52
C GLU A 243 44.96 -15.01 7.01
N ARG A 244 46.14 -14.77 7.60
CA ARG A 244 47.04 -15.83 8.07
C ARG A 244 46.64 -16.46 9.41
N GLU A 245 45.79 -15.79 10.18
CA GLU A 245 45.42 -16.28 11.53
C GLU A 245 44.33 -17.35 11.51
N ARG A 246 43.60 -17.46 10.39
CA ARG A 246 42.56 -18.49 10.19
C ARG A 246 41.57 -18.53 11.35
N ARG A 247 40.98 -17.38 11.68
CA ARG A 247 40.09 -17.23 12.83
C ARG A 247 38.75 -17.91 12.56
N ALA A 248 38.23 -18.65 13.53
CA ALA A 248 36.89 -19.22 13.51
C ALA A 248 36.09 -18.64 14.67
N TYR A 249 35.05 -17.87 14.40
CA TYR A 249 34.18 -17.29 15.43
C TYR A 249 33.00 -18.21 15.73
N ALA A 250 32.53 -18.22 16.98
CA ALA A 250 31.33 -18.94 17.39
C ALA A 250 30.05 -18.18 17.01
N ILE A 251 29.87 -17.87 15.71
CA ILE A 251 28.72 -17.14 15.18
C ILE A 251 28.33 -17.67 13.79
N GLY A 252 27.05 -17.60 13.49
CA GLY A 252 26.45 -18.02 12.22
C GLY A 252 25.01 -17.55 12.11
N VAL A 253 24.36 -17.86 10.99
CA VAL A 253 22.96 -17.50 10.75
C VAL A 253 22.08 -18.74 10.66
N TYR A 254 20.80 -18.52 10.93
CA TYR A 254 19.76 -19.50 10.69
C TYR A 254 18.87 -19.06 9.54
N GLY A 255 18.44 -20.02 8.73
CA GLY A 255 17.53 -19.77 7.63
C GLY A 255 16.79 -21.01 7.17
N LEU A 256 15.92 -20.81 6.19
CA LEU A 256 15.33 -21.86 5.38
C LEU A 256 16.05 -21.82 4.03
N LEU A 257 16.98 -22.74 3.81
CA LEU A 257 17.75 -22.83 2.58
C LEU A 257 17.18 -23.95 1.69
N LYS A 258 17.23 -23.77 0.37
CA LYS A 258 16.64 -24.69 -0.61
C LYS A 258 17.63 -25.13 -1.69
#